data_AF-A0A1B6ILB5-F1
#
_entry.id   AF-A0A1B6ILB5-F1
#
_cell.length_a   1.000
_cell.length_b   1.000
_cell.length_c   1.000
_cell.angle_alpha   90.00
_cell.angle_beta   90.00
_cell.angle_gamma   90.00
#
_symmetry.space_group_name_H-M   'P 1'
#
loop_
_entity.id
_entity.type
_entity.pdbx_description
1 polymer ?
#
loop_
_entity_poly.entity_id
_entity_poly.type
_entity_poly.pdbx_seq_one_letter_code
_entity_poly.pdbx_strand_id
1 'polypeptide(L)'
;MPPNVTSAPNGIQYEDETMDPLIPSIEKYDGYPKQLPGNEYKRELVWRNIILFAYLHLAALYGAYLMLTAASWPTVIWAIVLYHWSGWGITAGAHRLWAHRSYKANLPLRMILVLFNTLAFEVTNATNWFIIFICCCIILFL
;
A
#
# COMPACT_ATOMS: atom_id res chain seq x y z
N MET A 1 -16.49 16.88 -2.58
CA MET A 1 -16.68 18.15 -1.85
C MET A 1 -15.78 18.07 -0.62
N PRO A 2 -14.68 18.82 -0.54
CA PRO A 2 -13.89 18.86 0.70
C PRO A 2 -14.72 19.52 1.81
N PRO A 3 -14.58 19.08 3.08
CA PRO A 3 -15.38 19.60 4.18
C PRO A 3 -14.99 21.04 4.51
N ASN A 4 -16.00 21.86 4.77
CA ASN A 4 -15.90 23.25 5.20
C ASN A 4 -15.26 23.32 6.59
N VAL A 5 -14.01 23.78 6.68
CA VAL A 5 -13.30 23.98 7.95
C VAL A 5 -13.62 25.36 8.54
N THR A 6 -14.82 25.51 9.09
CA THR A 6 -15.06 26.56 10.09
C THR A 6 -14.27 26.20 11.34
N SER A 7 -13.32 27.07 11.70
CA SER A 7 -12.44 26.98 12.85
C SER A 7 -13.21 26.80 14.16
N ALA A 8 -13.27 25.56 14.65
CA ALA A 8 -13.49 25.31 16.07
C ALA A 8 -12.15 25.60 16.80
N PRO A 9 -12.17 26.28 17.95
CA PRO A 9 -10.96 26.51 18.72
C PRO A 9 -10.51 25.18 19.32
N ASN A 10 -9.51 24.55 18.70
CA ASN A 10 -8.79 23.45 19.31
C ASN A 10 -8.18 24.03 20.60
N GLY A 11 -8.54 23.49 21.77
CA GLY A 11 -8.27 24.02 23.12
C GLY A 11 -6.79 24.08 23.54
N ILE A 12 -5.91 24.48 22.63
CA ILE A 12 -4.53 24.84 22.90
C ILE A 12 -4.55 26.34 23.18
N GLN A 13 -4.67 26.69 24.47
CA GLN A 13 -4.46 28.06 24.93
C GLN A 13 -2.95 28.34 24.83
N TYR A 14 -2.55 29.23 23.93
CA TYR A 14 -1.21 29.79 23.96
C TYR A 14 -1.21 30.86 25.04
N GLU A 15 -0.56 30.59 26.16
CA GLU A 15 -0.30 31.59 27.20
C GLU A 15 0.61 32.67 26.59
N ASP A 16 0.03 33.83 26.29
CA ASP A 16 0.81 35.06 26.07
C ASP A 16 1.08 35.76 27.41
N GLU A 17 1.51 35.00 28.41
CA GLU A 17 2.06 35.60 29.61
C GLU A 17 3.48 36.12 29.31
N THR A 18 3.66 37.44 29.48
CA THR A 18 4.90 38.24 29.34
C THR A 18 5.12 38.95 27.98
N MET A 19 4.23 39.90 27.66
CA MET A 19 4.53 40.96 26.69
C MET A 19 5.56 41.94 27.28
N ASP A 20 6.82 41.81 26.88
CA ASP A 20 7.90 42.79 27.13
C ASP A 20 7.59 44.11 26.36
N PRO A 21 7.46 45.27 27.06
CA PRO A 21 7.02 46.53 26.44
C PRO A 21 8.03 47.16 25.46
N LEU A 22 9.17 46.52 25.18
CA LEU A 22 10.24 47.08 24.34
C LEU A 22 10.26 46.60 22.87
N ILE A 23 9.33 45.75 22.42
CA ILE A 23 9.33 45.28 21.03
C ILE A 23 8.33 46.08 20.18
N PRO A 24 8.78 46.87 19.18
CA PRO A 24 7.86 47.55 18.26
C PRO A 24 7.08 46.51 17.46
N SER A 25 5.77 46.73 17.35
CA SER A 25 4.76 45.84 16.75
C SER A 25 5.33 44.97 15.64
N ILE A 26 5.59 43.71 15.97
CA ILE A 26 6.08 42.70 15.04
C ILE A 26 5.08 42.64 13.88
N GLU A 27 5.56 42.97 12.69
CA GLU A 27 4.85 42.78 11.44
C GLU A 27 4.38 41.33 11.40
N LYS A 28 3.07 41.14 11.25
CA LYS A 28 2.36 39.87 11.30
C LYS A 28 3.04 38.87 10.37
N TYR A 29 3.89 38.00 10.92
CA TYR A 29 4.50 36.90 10.18
C TYR A 29 3.45 35.81 9.97
N ASP A 30 2.72 35.90 8.86
CA ASP A 30 1.77 34.92 8.38
C ASP A 30 2.52 33.70 7.84
N GLY A 31 3.04 32.90 8.78
CA GLY A 31 3.84 31.68 8.55
C GLY A 31 3.10 30.51 7.90
N TYR A 32 2.15 30.77 6.99
CA TYR A 32 1.55 29.73 6.16
C TYR A 32 2.11 29.83 4.74
N PRO A 33 2.74 28.77 4.20
CA PRO A 33 3.21 28.80 2.81
C PRO A 33 2.01 29.06 1.90
N LYS A 34 2.06 30.16 1.15
CA LYS A 34 1.09 30.48 0.10
C LYS A 34 1.06 29.30 -0.86
N GLN A 35 -0.09 28.62 -0.96
CA GLN A 35 -0.27 27.50 -1.88
C GLN A 35 0.08 27.97 -3.29
N LEU A 36 1.20 27.46 -3.82
CA LEU A 36 1.66 27.79 -5.15
C LEU A 36 0.59 27.38 -6.17
N PRO A 37 0.38 28.16 -7.25
CA PRO A 37 -0.69 27.90 -8.22
C PRO A 37 -0.58 26.45 -8.69
N GLY A 38 -1.67 25.71 -8.52
CA GLY A 38 -1.73 24.27 -8.72
C GLY A 38 -1.20 23.90 -10.09
N ASN A 39 0.03 23.39 -10.13
CA ASN A 39 0.58 22.79 -11.31
C ASN A 39 -0.33 21.59 -11.63
N GLU A 40 -1.09 21.67 -12.74
CA GLU A 40 -1.97 20.58 -13.14
C GLU A 40 -1.13 19.30 -13.22
N TYR A 41 -1.41 18.36 -12.31
CA TYR A 41 -0.68 17.10 -12.24
C TYR A 41 -1.04 16.30 -13.50
N LYS A 42 -0.24 16.45 -14.56
CA LYS A 42 -0.37 15.66 -15.78
C LYS A 42 -0.06 14.21 -15.41
N ARG A 43 -1.09 13.39 -15.31
CA ARG A 43 -0.93 11.96 -15.05
C ARG A 43 -0.31 11.31 -16.28
N GLU A 44 0.96 10.95 -16.19
CA GLU A 44 1.59 10.14 -17.22
C GLU A 44 1.02 8.72 -17.16
N LEU A 45 0.39 8.31 -18.25
CA LEU A 45 -0.24 6.99 -18.33
C LEU A 45 0.83 5.94 -18.64
N VAL A 46 1.10 5.07 -17.66
CA VAL A 46 1.98 3.91 -17.86
C VAL A 46 1.18 2.78 -18.50
N TRP A 47 1.09 2.79 -19.84
CA TRP A 47 0.29 1.83 -20.63
C TRP A 47 0.60 0.36 -20.35
N ARG A 48 1.85 0.02 -20.03
CA ARG A 48 2.24 -1.34 -19.63
C ARG A 48 1.42 -1.85 -18.45
N ASN A 49 1.25 -1.04 -17.41
CA ASN A 49 0.47 -1.43 -16.24
C ASN A 49 -1.01 -1.55 -16.57
N ILE A 50 -1.54 -0.65 -17.41
CA ILE A 50 -2.94 -0.67 -17.84
C ILE A 50 -3.26 -1.98 -18.57
N ILE A 51 -2.40 -2.40 -19.51
CA ILE A 51 -2.57 -3.64 -20.26
C ILE A 51 -2.49 -4.86 -19.32
N LEU A 52 -1.52 -4.88 -18.40
CA LEU A 52 -1.37 -5.98 -17.43
C LEU A 52 -2.60 -6.11 -16.52
N PHE A 53 -3.12 -5.00 -16.00
CA PHE A 53 -4.34 -5.03 -15.20
C PHE A 53 -5.56 -5.45 -16.04
N ALA A 54 -5.70 -4.96 -17.28
CA ALA A 54 -6.80 -5.38 -18.14
C ALA A 54 -6.76 -6.90 -18.41
N TYR A 55 -5.58 -7.43 -18.73
CA TYR A 55 -5.37 -8.88 -18.92
C TYR A 55 -5.70 -9.67 -17.66
N LEU A 56 -5.25 -9.21 -16.49
CA LEU A 56 -5.53 -9.85 -15.20
C LEU A 56 -7.03 -9.97 -14.93
N HIS A 57 -7.81 -8.91 -15.19
CA HIS A 57 -9.26 -8.91 -14.98
C HIS A 57 -9.98 -9.86 -15.96
N LEU A 58 -9.54 -9.90 -17.23
CA LEU A 58 -10.09 -10.85 -18.21
C LEU A 58 -9.77 -12.30 -17.83
N ALA A 59 -8.55 -12.59 -17.40
CA ALA A 59 -8.14 -13.90 -16.91
C ALA A 59 -8.94 -14.32 -15.66
N ALA A 60 -9.23 -13.39 -14.75
CA ALA A 60 -10.06 -13.66 -13.57
C ALA A 60 -11.51 -14.04 -13.94
N LEU A 61 -12.12 -13.34 -14.90
CA LEU A 61 -13.45 -13.68 -15.40
C LEU A 61 -13.48 -15.07 -16.07
N TYR A 62 -12.46 -15.37 -16.88
CA TYR A 62 -12.33 -16.68 -17.51
C TYR A 62 -12.08 -17.80 -16.49
N GLY A 63 -11.25 -17.56 -15.48
CA GLY A 63 -11.02 -18.49 -14.38
C GLY A 63 -12.29 -18.77 -13.57
N ALA A 64 -13.09 -17.73 -13.27
CA ALA A 64 -14.38 -17.88 -12.61
C ALA A 64 -15.36 -18.71 -13.45
N TYR A 65 -15.39 -18.51 -14.77
CA TYR A 65 -16.19 -19.34 -15.67
C TYR A 65 -15.73 -20.82 -15.63
N LEU A 66 -14.42 -21.07 -15.69
CA LEU A 66 -13.86 -22.43 -15.65
C LEU A 66 -14.16 -23.13 -14.31
N MET A 67 -14.12 -22.38 -13.20
CA MET A 67 -14.47 -22.88 -11.87
C MET A 67 -15.91 -23.40 -11.79
N LEU A 68 -16.84 -22.79 -12.54
CA LEU A 68 -18.24 -23.16 -12.52
C LEU A 68 -18.59 -24.27 -13.53
N THR A 69 -17.89 -24.35 -14.66
CA THR A 69 -18.27 -25.25 -15.76
C THR A 69 -17.48 -26.56 -15.82
N ALA A 70 -16.21 -26.58 -15.40
CA ALA A 70 -15.31 -27.71 -15.67
C ALA A 70 -14.35 -28.08 -14.53
N ALA A 71 -14.22 -27.26 -13.49
CA ALA A 71 -13.24 -27.49 -12.43
C ALA A 71 -13.63 -28.64 -11.51
N SER A 72 -12.66 -29.51 -11.20
CA SER A 72 -12.82 -30.54 -10.20
C SER A 72 -12.81 -29.92 -8.80
N TRP A 73 -13.63 -30.43 -7.88
CA TRP A 73 -13.68 -30.00 -6.48
C TRP A 73 -12.31 -29.79 -5.81
N PRO A 74 -11.28 -30.65 -5.99
CA PRO A 74 -9.96 -30.37 -5.41
C PRO A 74 -9.30 -29.10 -5.96
N THR A 75 -9.48 -28.77 -7.24
CA THR A 75 -8.91 -27.54 -7.82
C THR A 75 -9.57 -26.27 -7.29
N VAL A 76 -10.88 -26.32 -7.02
CA VAL A 76 -11.63 -25.20 -6.43
C VAL A 76 -11.17 -24.96 -4.99
N ILE A 77 -11.08 -26.01 -4.18
CA ILE A 77 -10.60 -25.91 -2.79
C ILE A 77 -9.17 -25.39 -2.77
N TRP A 78 -8.30 -25.91 -3.63
CA TRP A 78 -6.91 -25.47 -3.75
C TRP A 78 -6.81 -23.97 -4.10
N ALA A 79 -7.62 -23.49 -5.06
CA ALA A 79 -7.67 -22.08 -5.42
C ALA A 79 -8.10 -21.19 -4.24
N ILE A 80 -9.10 -21.61 -3.46
CA ILE A 80 -9.55 -20.88 -2.27
C ILE A 80 -8.46 -20.81 -1.20
N VAL A 81 -7.74 -21.91 -0.97
CA VAL A 81 -6.63 -21.95 0.00
C VAL A 81 -5.51 -20.99 -0.41
N LEU A 82 -5.11 -21.03 -1.69
CA LEU A 82 -4.09 -20.12 -2.21
C LEU A 82 -4.51 -18.65 -2.08
N TYR A 83 -5.79 -18.34 -2.32
CA TYR A 83 -6.33 -16.99 -2.12
C TYR A 83 -6.24 -16.50 -0.67
N HIS A 84 -6.51 -17.38 0.30
CA HIS A 84 -6.38 -17.01 1.71
C HIS A 84 -4.91 -16.82 2.11
N TRP A 85 -4.02 -17.69 1.65
CA TRP A 85 -2.59 -17.56 1.92
C TRP A 85 -2.01 -16.27 1.34
N SER A 86 -2.37 -15.90 0.11
CA SER A 86 -1.93 -14.63 -0.49
C SER A 86 -2.44 -13.42 0.30
N GLY A 87 -3.71 -13.44 0.73
CA GLY A 87 -4.30 -12.40 1.58
C GLY A 87 -3.60 -12.25 2.93
N TRP A 88 -3.17 -13.35 3.55
CA TRP A 88 -2.35 -13.30 4.77
C TRP A 88 -0.94 -12.74 4.51
N GLY A 89 -0.35 -13.02 3.35
CA GLY A 89 0.92 -12.43 2.92
C GLY A 89 0.87 -10.90 2.89
N ILE A 90 -0.20 -10.31 2.34
CA ILE A 90 -0.37 -8.85 2.28
C ILE A 90 -0.64 -8.28 3.66
N THR A 91 -1.63 -8.83 4.38
CA THR A 91 -2.13 -8.22 5.62
C THR A 91 -1.15 -8.39 6.78
N ALA A 92 -0.62 -9.59 6.99
CA ALA A 92 0.37 -9.83 8.04
C ALA A 92 1.78 -9.40 7.58
N GLY A 93 2.14 -9.63 6.33
CA GLY A 93 3.46 -9.26 5.79
C GLY A 93 3.55 -7.78 5.41
N ALA A 94 3.11 -7.43 4.20
CA ALA A 94 3.25 -6.09 3.62
C ALA A 94 2.79 -4.98 4.55
N HIS A 95 1.59 -5.14 5.10
CA HIS A 95 0.96 -4.13 5.93
C HIS A 95 1.51 -4.12 7.37
N ARG A 96 1.36 -5.21 8.13
CA ARG A 96 1.70 -5.19 9.57
C ARG A 96 3.19 -5.30 9.87
N LEU A 97 3.91 -6.19 9.17
CA LEU A 97 5.33 -6.43 9.44
C LEU A 97 6.24 -5.38 8.80
N TRP A 98 6.04 -5.07 7.52
CA TRP A 98 6.95 -4.17 6.78
C TRP A 98 6.54 -2.70 6.82
N ALA A 99 5.25 -2.36 6.63
CA ALA A 99 4.80 -0.98 6.65
C ALA A 99 4.67 -0.42 8.08
N HIS A 100 3.98 -1.13 8.97
CA HIS A 100 3.70 -0.65 10.33
C HIS A 100 4.64 -1.18 11.41
N ARG A 101 5.54 -2.13 11.10
CA ARG A 101 6.46 -2.78 12.06
C ARG A 101 5.78 -3.16 13.39
N SER A 102 4.54 -3.63 13.34
CA SER A 102 3.72 -3.87 14.53
C SER A 102 4.23 -5.03 15.41
N TYR A 103 5.07 -5.91 14.86
CA TYR A 103 5.67 -7.03 15.59
C TYR A 103 7.03 -7.42 15.01
N LYS A 104 7.91 -7.99 15.85
CA LYS A 104 9.18 -8.59 15.40
C LYS A 104 8.98 -10.07 15.07
N ALA A 105 8.97 -10.39 13.78
CA ALA A 105 8.94 -11.77 13.29
C ALA A 105 10.33 -12.43 13.30
N ASN A 106 10.39 -13.70 13.72
CA ASN A 106 11.57 -14.57 13.56
C ASN A 106 11.82 -14.87 12.07
N LEU A 107 13.07 -15.23 11.72
CA LEU A 107 13.46 -15.57 10.34
C LEU A 107 12.52 -16.57 9.62
N PRO A 108 12.09 -17.71 10.20
CA PRO A 108 11.21 -18.64 9.50
C PRO A 108 9.85 -18.02 9.15
N LEU A 109 9.27 -17.25 10.07
CA LEU A 109 8.00 -16.56 9.84
C LEU A 109 8.13 -15.51 8.74
N ARG A 110 9.25 -14.79 8.67
CA ARG A 110 9.53 -13.83 7.59
C ARG A 110 9.59 -14.52 6.23
N MET A 111 10.23 -15.68 6.13
CA MET A 111 10.32 -16.42 4.87
C MET A 111 8.94 -16.86 4.36
N ILE A 112 8.09 -17.40 5.25
CA ILE A 112 6.73 -17.82 4.89
C ILE A 112 5.89 -16.63 4.41
N LEU A 113 5.96 -15.50 5.13
CA LEU A 113 5.25 -14.28 4.74
C LEU A 113 5.72 -13.73 3.40
N VAL A 114 7.01 -13.83 3.09
CA VAL A 114 7.56 -13.46 1.78
C VAL A 114 7.00 -14.36 0.67
N LEU A 115 6.96 -15.67 0.89
CA LEU A 115 6.37 -16.62 -0.08
C LEU A 115 4.90 -16.31 -0.36
N PHE A 116 4.13 -16.04 0.69
CA PHE A 116 2.73 -15.65 0.56
C PHE A 116 2.54 -14.31 -0.15
N ASN A 117 3.45 -13.36 0.04
CA ASN A 117 3.41 -12.08 -0.67
C ASN A 117 3.78 -12.24 -2.16
N THR A 118 4.69 -13.16 -2.50
CA THR A 118 4.98 -13.52 -3.89
C THR A 118 3.77 -14.14 -4.59
N LEU A 119 2.99 -14.97 -3.88
CA LEU A 119 1.72 -15.50 -4.39
C LEU A 119 0.69 -14.40 -4.66
N ALA A 120 0.74 -13.28 -3.92
CA ALA A 120 -0.13 -12.13 -4.13
C ALA A 120 0.27 -11.25 -5.32
N PHE A 121 1.44 -11.49 -5.92
CA PHE A 121 2.00 -10.69 -7.03
C PHE A 121 2.23 -9.21 -6.68
N GLU A 122 2.38 -8.89 -5.40
CA GLU A 122 2.66 -7.55 -4.89
C GLU A 122 4.19 -7.36 -4.80
N VAL A 123 4.76 -6.63 -5.76
CA VAL A 123 6.20 -6.30 -5.76
C VAL A 123 6.45 -5.20 -4.73
N THR A 124 6.67 -5.59 -3.48
CA THR A 124 7.16 -4.68 -2.44
C THR A 124 8.68 -4.61 -2.43
N ASN A 125 9.20 -3.39 -2.61
CA ASN A 125 10.64 -3.07 -2.67
C ASN A 125 11.42 -3.54 -1.42
N ALA A 126 10.73 -3.72 -0.29
CA ALA A 126 11.30 -4.11 1.00
C ALA A 126 11.90 -5.54 1.03
N THR A 127 11.54 -6.40 0.08
CA THR A 127 11.94 -7.82 0.04
C THR A 127 12.57 -8.24 -1.30
N ASN A 128 12.89 -7.25 -2.15
CA ASN A 128 13.34 -7.46 -3.53
C ASN A 128 14.48 -8.47 -3.67
N TRP A 129 15.48 -8.45 -2.77
CA TRP A 129 16.65 -9.30 -2.93
C TRP A 129 16.37 -10.81 -2.74
N PHE A 130 15.46 -11.16 -1.83
CA PHE A 130 15.10 -12.57 -1.56
C PHE A 130 14.04 -13.10 -2.55
N ILE A 131 13.09 -12.25 -2.95
CA ILE A 131 12.02 -12.65 -3.90
C ILE A 131 12.59 -12.87 -5.29
N ILE A 132 13.52 -12.03 -5.76
CA ILE A 132 14.18 -12.20 -7.06
C ILE A 132 14.94 -13.54 -7.12
N PHE A 133 15.63 -13.92 -6.05
CA PHE A 133 16.36 -15.20 -6.00
C PHE A 133 15.42 -16.42 -6.04
N ILE A 134 14.34 -16.41 -5.26
CA ILE A 134 13.38 -17.52 -5.20
C ILE A 134 12.54 -17.61 -6.50
N CYS A 135 12.12 -16.48 -7.04
CA CYS A 135 11.33 -16.43 -8.27
C CYS A 135 12.17 -16.84 -9.49
N CYS A 136 13.45 -16.48 -9.54
CA CYS A 136 14.37 -16.95 -10.57
C CYS A 136 14.61 -18.47 -10.49
N CYS A 137 14.76 -19.04 -9.28
CA CYS A 137 14.90 -20.49 -9.12
C CYS A 137 13.63 -21.29 -9.45
N ILE A 138 12.44 -20.75 -9.18
CA ILE A 138 11.17 -21.43 -9.49
C ILE A 138 10.82 -21.35 -10.98
N ILE A 139 11.15 -20.24 -11.64
CA ILE A 139 10.93 -20.06 -13.09
C ILE A 139 12.00 -20.79 -13.93
N LEU A 140 13.19 -21.05 -13.38
CA LEU A 140 14.23 -21.85 -14.06
C LEU A 140 14.04 -23.38 -13.95
N PHE A 141 13.06 -23.85 -13.18
CA PHE A 141 12.77 -25.28 -12.97
C PHE A 141 11.38 -25.73 -13.46
N LEU A 142 10.65 -24.85 -14.14
CA LEU A 142 9.38 -25.13 -14.84
C LEU A 142 9.57 -24.84 -16.33
#